data_AF-A0A4Z2BLD9-F1
#
_entry.id   AF-A0A4Z2BLD9-F1
#
_cell.length_a   1.000
_cell.length_b   1.000
_cell.length_c   1.000
_cell.angle_alpha   90.00
_cell.angle_beta   90.00
_cell.angle_gamma   90.00
#
_symmetry.space_group_name_H-M   'P 1'
#
loop_
_entity.id
_entity.type
_entity.pdbx_description
1 polymer ?
#
loop_
_entity_poly.entity_id
_entity_poly.type
_entity_poly.pdbx_seq_one_letter_code
_entity_poly.pdbx_strand_id
1 'polypeptide(L)'
;MILTGSLTGCWITALILTLPSANMGEKGKANSLGEPIIPFPPALPTCENLSDICQSGDARPRYLTNFFPKSGASHFRRRGKAINRMESWLSQCCAGEAAEGNTQVLCCAQQAWKQALALFCMEEYATMTTAYHCCEQSGAARWLCFDGAPSKRSYSPTAGYTAPALPEEPGFTFDANTC
;
A
#
# COMPACT_ATOMS: atom_id res chain seq x y z
N MET A 1 -70.06 -31.28 5.68
CA MET A 1 -68.97 -31.52 6.65
C MET A 1 -67.69 -31.75 5.85
N ILE A 2 -66.69 -30.89 6.07
CA ILE A 2 -65.21 -31.09 5.89
C ILE A 2 -64.77 -31.42 4.44
N LEU A 3 -64.17 -30.55 3.61
CA LEU A 3 -63.05 -29.58 3.74
C LEU A 3 -61.68 -30.24 3.96
N THR A 4 -60.91 -30.49 2.90
CA THR A 4 -59.44 -30.46 2.95
C THR A 4 -58.87 -30.02 1.58
N GLY A 5 -58.29 -28.82 1.56
CA GLY A 5 -57.44 -28.34 0.48
C GLY A 5 -56.00 -28.78 0.73
N SER A 6 -55.32 -29.22 -0.33
CA SER A 6 -53.91 -29.60 -0.31
C SER A 6 -53.05 -28.34 -0.51
N LEU A 7 -52.32 -27.93 0.54
CA LEU A 7 -51.30 -26.89 0.49
C LEU A 7 -49.94 -27.56 0.25
N THR A 8 -49.50 -27.63 -1.00
CA THR A 8 -48.11 -27.98 -1.32
C THR A 8 -47.25 -26.73 -1.19
N GLY A 9 -46.64 -26.57 -0.01
CA GLY A 9 -45.67 -25.53 0.28
C GLY A 9 -44.39 -25.73 -0.53
N CYS A 10 -44.03 -24.72 -1.33
CA CYS A 10 -42.74 -24.63 -2.00
C CYS A 10 -41.73 -24.07 -1.00
N TRP A 11 -40.91 -24.94 -0.41
CA TRP A 11 -39.80 -24.51 0.44
C TRP A 11 -38.67 -23.99 -0.45
N ILE A 12 -38.61 -22.68 -0.64
CA ILE A 12 -37.47 -22.02 -1.27
C ILE A 12 -36.32 -22.10 -0.27
N THR A 13 -35.43 -23.06 -0.45
CA THR A 13 -34.14 -23.10 0.24
C THR A 13 -33.28 -21.96 -0.30
N ALA A 14 -33.29 -20.83 0.39
CA ALA A 14 -32.36 -19.74 0.12
C ALA A 14 -30.93 -20.23 0.40
N LEU A 15 -30.17 -20.49 -0.67
CA LEU A 15 -28.75 -20.76 -0.60
C LEU A 15 -28.05 -19.43 -0.26
N ILE A 16 -27.90 -19.16 1.03
CA ILE A 16 -27.13 -18.02 1.53
C ILE A 16 -25.67 -18.32 1.22
N LEU A 17 -25.14 -17.70 0.16
CA LEU A 17 -23.72 -17.60 -0.07
C LEU A 17 -23.14 -16.78 1.08
N THR A 18 -22.56 -17.47 2.07
CA THR A 18 -21.75 -16.85 3.10
C THR A 18 -20.51 -16.27 2.43
N LEU A 19 -20.55 -14.97 2.14
CA LEU A 19 -19.35 -14.20 1.85
C LEU A 19 -18.37 -14.44 3.01
N PRO A 20 -17.12 -14.84 2.74
CA PRO A 20 -16.10 -14.89 3.76
C PRO A 20 -16.03 -13.50 4.41
N SER A 21 -16.21 -13.45 5.73
CA SER A 21 -15.94 -12.25 6.49
C SER A 21 -14.46 -11.92 6.30
N ALA A 22 -14.17 -10.97 5.41
CA ALA A 22 -12.85 -10.36 5.35
C ALA A 22 -12.60 -9.75 6.73
N ASN A 23 -11.55 -10.22 7.40
CA ASN A 23 -11.16 -9.77 8.73
C ASN A 23 -10.58 -8.35 8.62
N MET A 24 -11.45 -7.38 8.40
CA MET A 24 -11.11 -5.96 8.29
C MET A 24 -10.86 -5.41 9.68
N GLY A 25 -9.63 -5.54 10.16
CA GLY A 25 -9.27 -4.88 11.41
C GLY A 25 -8.03 -5.41 12.07
N GLU A 26 -6.92 -5.54 11.35
CA GLU A 26 -5.64 -5.52 12.06
C GLU A 26 -5.48 -4.11 12.63
N LYS A 27 -5.74 -3.96 13.94
CA LYS A 27 -5.33 -2.76 14.68
C LYS A 27 -3.85 -2.55 14.36
N GLY A 28 -3.52 -1.41 13.77
CA GLY A 28 -2.16 -1.11 13.36
C GLY A 28 -1.19 -1.37 14.50
N LYS A 29 -0.12 -2.13 14.21
CA LYS A 29 0.93 -2.44 15.19
C LYS A 29 1.45 -1.12 15.76
N ALA A 30 1.34 -0.94 17.07
CA ALA A 30 1.80 0.27 17.75
C ALA A 30 3.07 -0.03 18.58
N ASN A 31 3.92 0.96 18.77
CA ASN A 31 5.08 0.84 19.68
C ASN A 31 4.63 0.97 21.15
N SER A 32 5.59 0.89 22.08
CA SER A 32 5.33 1.01 23.53
C SER A 32 4.72 2.35 23.95
N LEU A 33 4.78 3.37 23.09
CA LEU A 33 4.21 4.70 23.30
C LEU A 33 2.82 4.84 22.65
N GLY A 34 2.28 3.77 22.05
CA GLY A 34 1.00 3.79 21.34
C GLY A 34 1.06 4.42 19.95
N GLU A 35 2.26 4.66 19.40
CA GLU A 35 2.41 5.26 18.07
C GLU A 35 2.34 4.20 16.98
N PRO A 36 1.67 4.48 15.85
CA PRO A 36 1.60 3.55 14.73
C PRO A 36 2.99 3.25 14.14
N ILE A 37 3.30 1.96 13.97
CA ILE A 37 4.53 1.52 13.30
C ILE A 37 4.30 1.57 11.80
N ILE A 38 4.86 2.59 11.16
CA ILE A 38 4.81 2.78 9.70
C ILE A 38 6.21 2.49 9.12
N PRO A 39 6.38 1.46 8.29
CA PRO A 39 7.65 1.06 7.69
C PRO A 39 8.05 2.04 6.57
N PHE A 40 8.47 3.24 6.97
CA PHE A 40 8.80 4.34 6.07
C PHE A 40 10.24 4.84 6.31
N PRO A 41 11.02 5.08 5.25
CA PRO A 41 10.66 4.90 3.84
C PRO A 41 10.69 3.43 3.40
N PRO A 42 9.96 3.07 2.33
CA PRO A 42 10.12 1.78 1.66
C PRO A 42 11.52 1.66 1.06
N ALA A 43 12.06 0.44 1.01
CA ALA A 43 13.36 0.20 0.39
C ALA A 43 13.37 0.58 -1.10
N LEU A 44 14.53 1.05 -1.60
CA LEU A 44 14.71 1.29 -3.02
C LEU A 44 14.50 -0.03 -3.79
N PRO A 45 13.71 -0.04 -4.88
CA PRO A 45 13.63 -1.21 -5.75
C PRO A 45 14.99 -1.54 -6.39
N THR A 46 15.41 -2.79 -6.21
CA THR A 46 16.64 -3.36 -6.77
C THR A 46 16.35 -4.74 -7.34
N CYS A 47 17.28 -5.31 -8.11
CA CYS A 47 17.14 -6.68 -8.63
C CYS A 47 16.90 -7.71 -7.52
N GLU A 48 17.52 -7.50 -6.35
CA GLU A 48 17.48 -8.43 -5.22
C GLU A 48 16.11 -8.46 -4.53
N ASN A 49 15.37 -7.34 -4.53
CA ASN A 49 14.08 -7.24 -3.85
C ASN A 49 12.87 -7.16 -4.80
N LEU A 50 13.10 -7.17 -6.12
CA LEU A 50 12.04 -7.04 -7.13
C LEU A 50 11.01 -8.17 -7.04
N SER A 51 11.46 -9.39 -6.74
CA SER A 51 10.57 -10.54 -6.54
C SER A 51 9.62 -10.29 -5.36
N ASP A 52 10.14 -9.82 -4.23
CA ASP A 52 9.33 -9.52 -3.04
C ASP A 52 8.33 -8.38 -3.32
N ILE A 53 8.77 -7.34 -4.05
CA ILE A 53 7.91 -6.23 -4.47
C ILE A 53 6.67 -6.74 -5.18
N CYS A 54 6.85 -7.56 -6.22
CA CYS A 54 5.76 -8.01 -7.08
C CYS A 54 4.94 -9.16 -6.49
N GLN A 55 5.58 -10.11 -5.79
CA GLN A 55 4.90 -11.31 -5.30
C GLN A 55 4.22 -11.12 -3.95
N SER A 56 4.64 -10.16 -3.14
CA SER A 56 4.11 -9.95 -1.78
C SER A 56 3.20 -8.72 -1.65
N GLY A 57 2.81 -8.09 -2.76
CA GLY A 57 2.07 -6.82 -2.74
C GLY A 57 0.73 -6.88 -2.04
N ASP A 58 0.01 -7.99 -2.19
CA ASP A 58 -1.27 -8.27 -1.54
C ASP A 58 -1.12 -8.69 -0.06
N ALA A 59 0.09 -9.00 0.40
CA ALA A 59 0.37 -9.38 1.78
C ALA A 59 1.05 -8.27 2.59
N ARG A 60 1.11 -7.03 2.06
CA ARG A 60 1.70 -5.86 2.76
C ARG A 60 0.63 -4.91 3.32
N PRO A 61 0.80 -4.40 4.57
CA PRO A 61 -0.21 -3.56 5.22
C PRO A 61 -0.62 -2.32 4.42
N ARG A 62 -1.91 -1.97 4.48
CA ARG A 62 -2.47 -0.73 3.92
C ARG A 62 -2.83 0.23 5.05
N TYR A 63 -2.44 1.48 4.90
CA TYR A 63 -2.57 2.50 5.93
C TYR A 63 -3.78 3.39 5.66
N LEU A 64 -4.98 2.82 5.80
CA LEU A 64 -6.24 3.54 5.64
C LEU A 64 -6.55 4.40 6.88
N THR A 65 -7.57 5.26 6.79
CA THR A 65 -7.91 6.23 7.87
C THR A 65 -8.14 5.56 9.23
N ASN A 66 -8.68 4.34 9.27
CA ASN A 66 -8.95 3.57 10.48
C ASN A 66 -7.69 2.97 11.14
N PHE A 67 -6.55 2.94 10.44
CA PHE A 67 -5.26 2.49 10.99
C PHE A 67 -4.72 3.47 12.04
N PHE A 68 -5.08 4.75 11.93
CA PHE A 68 -4.49 5.82 12.72
C PHE A 68 -5.37 6.26 13.89
N PRO A 69 -4.77 6.70 15.01
CA PRO A 69 -5.47 7.45 16.04
C PRO A 69 -6.24 8.64 15.46
N LYS A 70 -7.34 9.03 16.14
CA LYS A 70 -8.21 10.13 15.69
C LYS A 70 -7.48 11.48 15.63
N SER A 71 -6.53 11.71 16.52
CA SER A 71 -5.73 12.94 16.62
C SER A 71 -4.24 12.61 16.78
N GLY A 72 -3.36 13.61 16.61
CA GLY A 72 -1.92 13.46 16.87
C GLY A 72 -1.13 12.58 15.89
N ALA A 73 -1.75 12.09 14.82
CA ALA A 73 -1.13 11.12 13.90
C ALA A 73 -0.92 11.65 12.47
N SER A 74 -0.87 12.97 12.26
CA SER A 74 -0.80 13.59 10.94
C SER A 74 0.44 13.15 10.14
N HIS A 75 1.62 13.14 10.78
CA HIS A 75 2.86 12.69 10.14
C HIS A 75 2.80 11.20 9.75
N PHE A 76 2.26 10.35 10.62
CA PHE A 76 2.07 8.92 10.32
C PHE A 76 1.11 8.70 9.16
N ARG A 77 0.02 9.48 9.09
CA ARG A 77 -0.95 9.44 7.98
C ARG A 77 -0.30 9.78 6.65
N ARG A 78 0.55 10.79 6.59
CA ARG A 78 1.26 11.17 5.35
C ARG A 78 2.26 10.09 4.90
N ARG A 79 3.00 9.50 5.85
CA ARG A 79 3.86 8.34 5.56
C ARG A 79 3.06 7.14 5.04
N GLY A 80 1.96 6.81 5.70
CA GLY A 80 1.07 5.72 5.26
C GLY A 80 0.46 5.98 3.88
N LYS A 81 0.04 7.23 3.60
CA LYS A 81 -0.44 7.65 2.28
C LYS A 81 0.63 7.46 1.21
N ALA A 82 1.88 7.85 1.48
CA ALA A 82 3.00 7.65 0.57
C ALA A 82 3.24 6.16 0.28
N ILE A 83 3.13 5.28 1.29
CA ILE A 83 3.25 3.84 1.11
C ILE A 83 2.09 3.29 0.27
N ASN A 84 0.83 3.61 0.60
CA ASN A 84 -0.32 3.13 -0.18
C ASN A 84 -0.24 3.56 -1.65
N ARG A 85 0.20 4.79 -1.92
CA ARG A 85 0.46 5.29 -3.27
C ARG A 85 1.52 4.48 -3.99
N MET A 86 2.65 4.25 -3.34
CA MET A 86 3.71 3.43 -3.91
C MET A 86 3.23 2.01 -4.20
N GLU A 87 2.49 1.38 -3.28
CA GLU A 87 1.93 0.03 -3.46
C GLU A 87 0.96 -0.05 -4.65
N SER A 88 0.12 0.97 -4.84
CA SER A 88 -0.75 1.08 -6.02
C SER A 88 0.06 1.13 -7.31
N TRP A 89 1.10 1.97 -7.38
CA TRP A 89 1.92 2.11 -8.60
C TRP A 89 2.83 0.91 -8.85
N LEU A 90 3.39 0.30 -7.81
CA LEU A 90 4.13 -0.95 -7.93
C LEU A 90 3.26 -2.07 -8.48
N SER A 91 1.97 -2.12 -8.12
CA SER A 91 1.04 -3.09 -8.70
C SER A 91 0.89 -2.92 -10.22
N GLN A 92 0.90 -1.68 -10.73
CA GLN A 92 0.88 -1.41 -12.18
C GLN A 92 2.19 -1.86 -12.85
N CYS A 93 3.34 -1.61 -12.23
CA CYS A 93 4.63 -2.08 -12.73
C CYS A 93 4.73 -3.61 -12.79
N CYS A 94 4.09 -4.31 -11.86
CA CYS A 94 4.12 -5.77 -11.78
C CYS A 94 3.00 -6.45 -12.60
N ALA A 95 2.00 -5.71 -13.08
CA ALA A 95 0.86 -6.21 -13.84
C ALA A 95 0.63 -5.32 -15.09
N GLY A 96 1.41 -5.53 -16.15
CA GLY A 96 1.29 -4.75 -17.39
C GLY A 96 2.45 -4.97 -18.37
N GLU A 97 2.62 -4.08 -19.34
CA GLU A 97 3.68 -4.13 -20.37
C GLU A 97 5.10 -4.16 -19.78
N ALA A 98 5.30 -3.55 -18.60
CA ALA A 98 6.58 -3.62 -17.89
C ALA A 98 6.95 -5.06 -17.50
N ALA A 99 5.97 -5.97 -17.36
CA ALA A 99 6.19 -7.39 -17.01
C ALA A 99 6.87 -8.20 -18.14
N GLU A 100 7.04 -7.62 -19.34
CA GLU A 100 7.73 -8.27 -20.47
C GLU A 100 9.25 -8.43 -20.25
N GLY A 101 9.81 -7.94 -19.13
CA GLY A 101 11.16 -8.29 -18.68
C GLY A 101 11.59 -7.61 -17.38
N ASN A 102 12.40 -8.29 -16.56
CA ASN A 102 12.81 -7.84 -15.22
C ASN A 102 13.42 -6.42 -15.20
N THR A 103 14.12 -6.02 -16.25
CA THR A 103 14.75 -4.68 -16.35
C THR A 103 13.71 -3.56 -16.47
N GLN A 104 12.64 -3.76 -17.25
CA GLN A 104 11.57 -2.78 -17.41
C GLN A 104 10.72 -2.69 -16.13
N VAL A 105 10.40 -3.83 -15.50
CA VAL A 105 9.76 -3.87 -14.17
C VAL A 105 10.58 -3.10 -13.14
N LEU A 106 11.89 -3.35 -13.08
CA LEU A 106 12.78 -2.66 -12.13
C LEU A 106 12.79 -1.15 -12.37
N CYS A 107 12.94 -0.72 -13.62
CA CYS A 107 12.93 0.69 -13.96
C CYS A 107 11.61 1.36 -13.59
N CYS A 108 10.47 0.74 -13.93
CA CYS A 108 9.15 1.21 -13.54
C CYS A 108 9.03 1.35 -12.01
N ALA A 109 9.45 0.32 -11.27
CA ALA A 109 9.40 0.33 -9.81
C ALA A 109 10.26 1.45 -9.21
N GLN A 110 11.45 1.70 -9.76
CA GLN A 110 12.31 2.81 -9.32
C GLN A 110 11.72 4.19 -9.64
N GLN A 111 11.08 4.36 -10.79
CA GLN A 111 10.35 5.58 -11.12
C GLN A 111 9.18 5.81 -10.16
N ALA A 112 8.35 4.79 -9.93
CA ALA A 112 7.25 4.82 -8.98
C ALA A 112 7.72 5.18 -7.57
N TRP A 113 8.84 4.59 -7.13
CA TRP A 113 9.45 4.85 -5.82
C TRP A 113 9.88 6.32 -5.68
N LYS A 114 10.63 6.85 -6.66
CA LYS A 114 11.10 8.25 -6.64
C LYS A 114 9.93 9.23 -6.68
N GLN A 115 8.93 8.97 -7.52
CA GLN A 115 7.78 9.85 -7.69
C GLN A 115 6.87 9.85 -6.46
N ALA A 116 6.66 8.69 -5.81
CA ALA A 116 5.85 8.61 -4.60
C ALA A 116 6.50 9.39 -3.45
N LEU A 117 7.83 9.30 -3.32
CA LEU A 117 8.60 10.06 -2.33
C LEU A 117 8.70 11.56 -2.67
N ALA A 118 8.78 11.92 -3.95
CA ALA A 118 8.71 13.32 -4.38
C ALA A 118 7.36 13.96 -3.99
N LEU A 119 6.24 13.27 -4.26
CA LEU A 119 4.91 13.71 -3.85
C LEU A 119 4.79 13.79 -2.33
N PHE A 120 5.31 12.81 -1.60
CA PHE A 120 5.37 12.86 -0.13
C PHE A 120 6.09 14.13 0.36
N CYS A 121 7.23 14.49 -0.24
CA CYS A 121 7.94 15.71 0.14
C CYS A 121 7.14 16.98 -0.17
N MET A 122 6.43 17.04 -1.31
CA MET A 122 5.52 18.15 -1.59
C MET A 122 4.38 18.22 -0.55
N GLU A 123 3.83 17.08 -0.15
CA GLU A 123 2.80 17.00 0.89
C GLU A 123 3.33 17.41 2.27
N GLU A 124 4.58 17.09 2.62
CA GLU A 124 5.22 17.53 3.86
C GLU A 124 5.39 19.06 3.90
N TYR A 125 5.88 19.66 2.81
CA TYR A 125 6.06 21.11 2.69
C TYR A 125 4.74 21.90 2.59
N ALA A 126 3.64 21.24 2.23
CA ALA A 126 2.30 21.83 2.26
C ALA A 126 1.71 21.94 3.67
N THR A 127 2.49 21.63 4.71
CA THR A 127 2.06 21.70 6.11
C THR A 127 2.92 22.69 6.91
N MET A 128 2.42 23.10 8.07
CA MET A 128 3.17 23.95 9.02
C MET A 128 4.12 23.15 9.93
N THR A 129 4.33 21.86 9.63
CA THR A 129 5.19 20.98 10.43
C THR A 129 6.55 20.81 9.78
N THR A 130 7.60 20.52 10.56
CA THR A 130 8.92 20.19 10.02
C THR A 130 8.78 19.01 9.07
N ALA A 131 9.25 19.19 7.84
CA ALA A 131 9.25 18.16 6.82
C ALA A 131 10.19 17.02 7.22
N TYR A 132 9.92 15.82 6.71
CA TYR A 132 10.84 14.70 6.82
C TYR A 132 12.23 15.08 6.31
N HIS A 133 13.28 14.88 7.11
CA HIS A 133 14.64 15.36 6.83
C HIS A 133 15.18 15.05 5.41
N CYS A 134 14.85 13.89 4.82
CA CYS A 134 15.28 13.59 3.45
C CYS A 134 14.65 14.50 2.39
N CYS A 135 13.52 15.14 2.67
CA CYS A 135 12.88 16.09 1.77
C CYS A 135 13.67 17.40 1.63
N GLU A 136 14.52 17.72 2.60
CA GLU A 136 15.44 18.88 2.57
C GLU A 136 16.55 18.71 1.52
N GLN A 137 16.82 17.46 1.12
CA GLN A 137 17.78 17.14 0.08
C GLN A 137 17.16 17.30 -1.32
N SER A 138 18.01 17.42 -2.34
CA SER A 138 17.60 17.54 -3.75
C SER A 138 18.34 16.56 -4.65
N GLY A 139 17.81 16.34 -5.85
CA GLY A 139 18.42 15.46 -6.86
C GLY A 139 18.73 14.06 -6.31
N ALA A 140 19.91 13.53 -6.65
CA ALA A 140 20.37 12.22 -6.21
C ALA A 140 20.54 12.12 -4.68
N ALA A 141 20.91 13.20 -4.00
CA ALA A 141 21.10 13.21 -2.54
C ALA A 141 19.81 12.90 -1.78
N ARG A 142 18.66 13.31 -2.31
CA ARG A 142 17.34 12.96 -1.77
C ARG A 142 17.11 11.45 -1.76
N TRP A 143 17.38 10.80 -2.89
CA TRP A 143 17.16 9.37 -3.05
C TRP A 143 18.13 8.56 -2.19
N LEU A 144 19.39 8.98 -2.12
CA LEU A 144 20.38 8.39 -1.22
C LEU A 144 19.98 8.53 0.26
N CYS A 145 19.40 9.66 0.65
CA CYS A 145 18.90 9.83 2.02
C CYS A 145 17.77 8.85 2.33
N PHE A 146 16.77 8.74 1.45
CA PHE A 146 15.66 7.81 1.67
C PHE A 146 16.11 6.35 1.67
N ASP A 147 17.02 5.96 0.78
CA ASP A 147 17.57 4.61 0.77
C ASP A 147 18.52 4.36 1.95
N GLY A 148 19.22 5.38 2.45
CA GLY A 148 20.08 5.28 3.64
C GLY A 148 19.33 5.36 4.97
N ALA A 149 18.02 5.57 4.98
CA ALA A 149 17.26 5.81 6.20
C ALA A 149 17.32 4.60 7.15
N PRO A 150 17.64 4.78 8.45
CA PRO A 150 17.71 3.68 9.42
C PRO A 150 16.38 2.92 9.59
N SER A 151 15.26 3.59 9.30
CA SER A 151 13.92 3.01 9.33
C SER A 151 13.49 2.41 8.00
N LYS A 152 14.40 2.26 7.02
CA LYS A 152 14.13 1.59 5.75
C LYS A 152 13.66 0.17 5.99
N ARG A 153 12.56 -0.22 5.34
CA ARG A 153 11.96 -1.55 5.51
C ARG A 153 11.83 -2.26 4.18
N SER A 154 12.06 -3.57 4.23
CA SER A 154 11.92 -4.49 3.11
C SER A 154 10.45 -4.70 2.72
N TYR A 155 10.25 -5.28 1.55
CA TYR A 155 8.93 -5.62 0.99
C TYR A 155 8.37 -6.95 1.52
N SER A 156 8.74 -7.34 2.75
CA SER A 156 8.37 -8.61 3.33
C SER A 156 6.87 -8.71 3.61
N PRO A 157 6.24 -9.87 3.35
CA PRO A 157 4.82 -10.09 3.61
C PRO A 157 4.53 -10.12 5.12
N THR A 158 3.32 -9.75 5.49
CA THR A 158 2.78 -9.93 6.85
C THR A 158 2.02 -11.24 6.91
N ALA A 159 2.49 -12.18 7.74
CA ALA A 159 1.90 -13.52 7.82
C ALA A 159 0.42 -13.45 8.25
N GLY A 160 -0.46 -14.11 7.48
CA GLY A 160 -1.90 -14.15 7.76
C GLY A 160 -2.66 -12.86 7.43
N TYR A 161 -2.02 -11.90 6.77
CA TYR A 161 -2.64 -10.65 6.33
C TYR A 161 -2.95 -10.68 4.83
N THR A 162 -4.12 -10.14 4.47
CA THR A 162 -4.50 -9.88 3.08
C THR A 162 -4.88 -8.41 2.96
N ALA A 163 -4.24 -7.71 2.03
CA ALA A 163 -4.44 -6.30 1.80
C ALA A 163 -5.88 -6.05 1.32
N PRO A 164 -6.59 -5.07 1.91
CA PRO A 164 -7.80 -4.58 1.28
C PRO A 164 -7.46 -3.98 -0.08
N ALA A 165 -8.43 -4.02 -1.01
CA ALA A 165 -8.30 -3.33 -2.28
C ALA A 165 -8.00 -1.84 -2.02
N LEU A 166 -6.91 -1.35 -2.60
CA LEU A 166 -6.64 0.07 -2.66
C LEU A 166 -7.34 0.64 -3.89
N PRO A 167 -7.88 1.87 -3.81
CA PRO A 167 -8.20 2.60 -5.02
C PRO A 167 -6.92 2.79 -5.86
N GLU A 168 -7.08 2.83 -7.17
CA GLU A 168 -5.99 3.20 -8.06
C GLU A 168 -5.56 4.64 -7.77
N GLU A 169 -4.27 4.83 -7.48
CA GLU A 169 -3.73 6.16 -7.23
C GLU A 169 -3.32 6.80 -8.55
N PRO A 170 -3.89 7.95 -8.94
CA PRO A 170 -3.57 8.61 -10.20
C PRO A 170 -2.20 9.30 -10.12
N GLY A 171 -1.69 9.72 -11.28
CA GLY A 171 -0.52 10.59 -11.37
C GLY A 171 0.82 9.85 -11.39
N PHE A 172 0.83 8.58 -11.80
CA PHE A 172 2.02 7.87 -12.23
C PHE A 172 1.81 7.34 -13.65
N THR A 173 2.84 7.49 -14.47
CA THR A 173 2.90 6.95 -15.83
C THR A 173 4.33 6.52 -16.05
N PHE A 174 4.52 5.25 -16.37
CA PHE A 174 5.85 4.70 -16.62
C PHE A 174 6.42 5.25 -17.93
N ASP A 175 7.66 5.73 -17.90
CA ASP A 175 8.41 6.14 -19.09
C ASP A 175 9.60 5.21 -19.33
N ALA A 176 9.44 4.26 -20.24
CA ALA A 176 10.47 3.29 -20.61
C ALA A 176 11.73 3.93 -21.25
N ASN A 177 11.67 5.18 -21.71
CA ASN A 177 12.80 5.87 -22.35
C ASN A 177 13.78 6.49 -21.34
N THR A 178 13.42 6.48 -20.05
CA THR A 178 14.27 7.00 -18.96
C THR A 178 14.92 5.89 -18.13
N CYS A 179 14.82 4.66 -18.64
CA CYS A 179 15.66 3.52 -18.31
C CYS A 179 16.94 3.58 -19.16
#